data_AF-A0A1C5SEP7-F1
#
_entry.id   AF-A0A1C5SEP7-F1
#
_cell.length_a   1.000
_cell.length_b   1.000
_cell.length_c   1.000
_cell.angle_alpha   90.00
_cell.angle_beta   90.00
_cell.angle_gamma   90.00
#
_symmetry.space_group_name_H-M   'P 1'
#
loop_
_entity.id
_entity.type
_entity.pdbx_description
1 polymer ?
#
loop_
_entity_poly.entity_id
_entity_poly.type
_entity_poly.pdbx_seq_one_letter_code
_entity_poly.pdbx_strand_id
1 'polypeptide(L)'
;MKYFNSKEFDTEMEKVKIIMEDKGFVLESDHPYAYEMQYSDAYDDVVEWLEQHGYNGKLDNVGLFEGVAVYALYDESRISYSEIIAKLKEEAKQQCN
;
A
#
# COMPACT_ATOMS: atom_id res chain seq x y z
N MET A 1 11.08 11.99 6.76
CA MET A 1 9.75 12.01 6.12
C MET A 1 9.70 13.17 5.14
N LYS A 2 9.47 12.84 3.87
CA LYS A 2 9.43 13.71 2.69
C LYS A 2 7.98 14.16 2.41
N TYR A 3 6.99 13.29 2.63
CA TYR A 3 5.58 13.51 2.30
C TYR A 3 4.68 13.65 3.54
N PHE A 4 4.75 12.73 4.50
CA PHE A 4 3.81 12.69 5.63
C PHE A 4 4.20 13.59 6.81
N ASN A 5 3.23 13.90 7.68
CA ASN A 5 3.46 14.62 8.94
C ASN A 5 3.77 13.65 10.10
N SER A 6 4.83 13.92 10.85
CA SER A 6 5.42 12.99 11.83
C SER A 6 4.52 12.55 12.97
N LYS A 7 3.53 13.34 13.40
CA LYS A 7 2.75 12.99 14.60
C LYS A 7 1.80 11.81 14.40
N GLU A 8 1.18 11.70 13.23
CA GLU A 8 0.17 10.66 12.96
C GLU A 8 0.78 9.50 12.16
N PHE A 9 1.87 9.76 11.44
CA PHE A 9 2.51 8.79 10.55
C PHE A 9 2.91 7.50 11.25
N ASP A 10 3.62 7.55 12.39
CA ASP A 10 4.05 6.34 13.08
C ASP A 10 2.87 5.46 13.50
N THR A 11 1.75 6.07 13.93
CA THR A 11 0.56 5.30 14.36
C THR A 11 -0.15 4.64 13.18
N GLU A 12 -0.25 5.33 12.05
CA GLU A 12 -0.82 4.75 10.82
C GLU A 12 0.10 3.66 10.24
N MET A 13 1.42 3.86 10.32
CA MET A 13 2.40 2.91 9.83
C MET A 13 2.42 1.58 10.57
N GLU A 14 2.16 1.58 11.88
CA GLU A 14 1.96 0.32 12.62
C GLU A 14 0.78 -0.49 12.06
N LYS A 15 -0.31 0.16 11.64
CA LYS A 15 -1.45 -0.53 11.02
C LYS A 15 -1.06 -1.07 9.65
N VAL A 16 -0.39 -0.26 8.83
CA VAL A 16 0.15 -0.69 7.52
C VAL A 16 1.04 -1.92 7.68
N LYS A 17 1.96 -1.91 8.66
CA LYS A 17 2.85 -3.04 8.94
C LYS A 17 2.09 -4.30 9.33
N ILE A 18 1.11 -4.21 10.23
CA ILE A 18 0.27 -5.35 10.62
C ILE A 18 -0.42 -5.97 9.39
N ILE A 19 -0.98 -5.13 8.52
CA ILE A 19 -1.65 -5.57 7.30
C ILE A 19 -0.64 -6.23 6.35
N MET A 20 0.51 -5.60 6.12
CA MET A 20 1.58 -6.15 5.28
C MET A 20 2.09 -7.49 5.82
N GLU A 21 2.23 -7.65 7.14
CA GLU A 21 2.63 -8.90 7.79
C GLU A 21 1.58 -10.01 7.63
N ASP A 22 0.29 -9.68 7.67
CA ASP A 22 -0.78 -10.65 7.48
C ASP A 22 -0.89 -11.11 6.02
N LYS A 23 -1.03 -10.18 5.07
CA LYS A 23 -1.41 -10.51 3.69
C LYS A 23 -0.38 -10.19 2.59
N GLY A 24 0.63 -9.37 2.90
CA GLY A 24 1.67 -8.97 1.94
C GLY A 24 1.27 -7.88 0.94
N PHE A 25 0.17 -7.17 1.16
CA PHE A 25 -0.25 -6.01 0.38
C PHE A 25 -1.15 -5.09 1.22
N VAL A 26 -1.45 -3.89 0.74
CA VAL A 26 -2.42 -2.93 1.31
C VAL A 26 -3.18 -2.29 0.15
N LEU A 27 -4.50 -2.28 0.22
CA LEU A 27 -5.41 -1.58 -0.69
C LEU A 27 -5.98 -0.33 0.00
N GLU A 28 -6.62 0.55 -0.78
CA GLU A 28 -7.30 1.75 -0.25
C GLU A 28 -8.40 1.44 0.77
N SER A 29 -9.12 0.33 0.58
CA SER A 29 -10.11 -0.15 1.55
C SER A 29 -9.52 -0.61 2.88
N ASP A 30 -8.22 -0.95 2.93
CA ASP A 30 -7.54 -1.32 4.16
C ASP A 30 -6.95 -0.13 4.90
N HIS A 31 -6.38 0.81 4.13
CA HIS A 31 -5.67 1.95 4.69
C HIS A 31 -5.64 3.11 3.70
N PRO A 32 -5.95 4.35 4.13
CA PRO A 32 -5.98 5.50 3.24
C PRO A 32 -4.66 5.66 2.47
N TYR A 33 -3.52 5.52 3.15
CA TYR A 33 -2.16 5.66 2.58
C TYR A 33 -1.89 4.87 1.30
N ALA A 34 -2.66 3.81 0.99
CA ALA A 34 -2.53 3.12 -0.29
C ALA A 34 -2.69 4.04 -1.49
N TYR A 35 -3.61 5.02 -1.39
CA TYR A 35 -3.80 6.03 -2.42
C TYR A 35 -2.60 7.00 -2.50
N GLU A 36 -2.11 7.48 -1.37
CA GLU A 36 -0.98 8.42 -1.29
C GLU A 36 0.31 7.78 -1.81
N MET A 37 0.49 6.47 -1.65
CA MET A 37 1.67 5.75 -2.12
C MET A 37 1.85 5.77 -3.65
N GLN A 38 0.91 6.29 -4.43
CA GLN A 38 1.16 6.64 -5.84
C GLN A 38 2.22 7.75 -6.01
N TYR A 39 2.42 8.59 -4.98
CA TYR A 39 3.42 9.65 -4.97
C TYR A 39 4.76 9.10 -4.48
N SER A 40 5.84 9.34 -5.21
CA SER A 40 7.17 8.77 -4.90
C SER A 40 7.66 9.10 -3.48
N ASP A 41 7.45 10.33 -3.02
CA ASP A 41 7.88 10.74 -1.68
C ASP A 41 7.08 10.04 -0.57
N ALA A 42 5.80 9.73 -0.82
CA ALA A 42 4.95 8.98 0.12
C ALA A 42 5.34 7.51 0.15
N TYR A 43 5.59 6.93 -1.03
CA TYR A 43 6.11 5.57 -1.17
C TYR A 43 7.43 5.40 -0.42
N ASP A 44 8.40 6.30 -0.66
CA ASP A 44 9.70 6.29 0.01
C ASP A 44 9.55 6.35 1.54
N ASP A 45 8.72 7.27 2.06
CA ASP A 45 8.48 7.40 3.50
C ASP A 45 7.95 6.09 4.12
N VAL A 46 6.99 5.45 3.45
CA VAL A 46 6.39 4.18 3.91
C VAL A 46 7.39 3.03 3.87
N VAL A 47 8.12 2.89 2.76
CA VAL A 47 9.12 1.83 2.58
C VAL A 47 10.26 1.99 3.60
N GLU A 48 10.81 3.20 3.74
CA GLU A 48 11.88 3.51 4.70
C GLU A 48 11.42 3.17 6.13
N TRP A 49 10.18 3.50 6.49
CA TRP A 49 9.64 3.18 7.82
C TRP A 49 9.47 1.67 8.02
N LEU A 50 8.90 0.94 7.05
CA LEU A 50 8.70 -0.51 7.13
C LEU A 50 10.04 -1.25 7.31
N GLU A 51 11.06 -0.86 6.56
CA GLU A 51 12.41 -1.43 6.68
C GLU A 51 13.02 -1.17 8.06
N GLN A 52 12.92 0.07 8.58
CA GLN A 52 13.40 0.44 9.92
C GLN A 52 12.73 -0.35 11.05
N HIS A 53 11.49 -0.82 10.82
CA HIS A 53 10.69 -1.58 11.78
C HIS A 53 10.66 -3.09 11.49
N GLY A 54 11.60 -3.57 10.68
CA GLY A 54 11.90 -5.00 10.52
C GLY A 54 11.09 -5.72 9.45
N TYR A 55 10.28 -5.02 8.66
CA TYR A 55 9.64 -5.60 7.48
C TYR A 55 10.61 -5.61 6.30
N ASN A 56 11.17 -6.77 5.98
CA ASN A 56 12.19 -6.94 4.94
C ASN A 56 11.61 -7.64 3.68
N GLY A 57 10.68 -6.98 3.00
CA GLY A 57 10.04 -7.47 1.77
C GLY A 57 10.57 -6.84 0.49
N LYS A 58 10.12 -7.32 -0.67
CA LYS A 58 10.38 -6.68 -1.97
C LYS A 58 9.16 -5.82 -2.34
N LEU A 59 9.15 -4.59 -1.83
CA LEU A 59 8.00 -3.69 -1.94
C LEU A 59 7.94 -3.00 -3.30
N ASP A 60 6.72 -2.85 -3.81
CA ASP A 60 6.41 -2.08 -5.01
C ASP A 60 4.99 -1.50 -4.90
N ASN A 61 4.70 -0.43 -5.64
CA ASN A 61 3.37 0.16 -5.73
C ASN A 61 2.74 -0.13 -7.11
N VAL A 62 1.42 -0.24 -7.16
CA VAL A 62 0.71 -0.48 -8.41
C VAL A 62 -0.63 0.21 -8.41
N GLY A 63 -1.02 0.74 -9.57
CA GLY A 63 -2.32 1.33 -9.81
C GLY A 63 -3.08 0.61 -10.92
N LEU A 64 -4.41 0.68 -10.85
CA LEU A 64 -5.32 0.21 -11.88
C LEU A 64 -6.41 1.27 -12.10
N PHE A 65 -6.82 1.45 -13.36
CA PHE A 65 -8.01 2.22 -13.70
C PHE A 65 -9.08 1.32 -14.33
N GLU A 66 -10.21 1.18 -13.64
CA GLU A 66 -11.39 0.44 -14.12
C GLU A 66 -12.66 1.18 -13.67
N GLY A 67 -13.00 2.27 -14.37
CA GLY A 67 -14.08 3.20 -13.98
C GLY A 67 -13.68 4.16 -12.87
N VAL A 68 -12.85 3.70 -11.93
CA VAL A 68 -12.19 4.46 -10.85
C VAL A 68 -10.70 4.09 -10.81
N ALA A 69 -9.86 5.02 -10.37
CA ALA A 69 -8.43 4.77 -10.14
C ALA A 69 -8.24 4.21 -8.72
N VAL A 70 -7.54 3.09 -8.61
CA VAL A 70 -7.26 2.41 -7.33
C VAL A 70 -5.79 2.03 -7.24
N TYR A 71 -5.24 2.08 -6.04
CA TYR A 71 -3.81 1.85 -5.78
C TYR A 71 -3.57 0.83 -4.67
N ALA A 72 -2.40 0.21 -4.72
CA ALA A 72 -1.91 -0.71 -3.71
C ALA A 72 -0.40 -0.61 -3.50
N LEU A 73 0.03 -0.90 -2.27
CA LEU A 73 1.39 -1.35 -1.97
C LEU A 73 1.36 -2.87 -1.88
N TYR A 74 2.36 -3.55 -2.44
CA TYR A 74 2.46 -5.01 -2.34
C TYR A 74 3.91 -5.48 -2.22
N ASP A 75 4.06 -6.65 -1.62
CA ASP A 75 5.33 -7.35 -1.51
C ASP A 75 5.41 -8.44 -2.57
N GLU A 76 6.26 -8.21 -3.58
CA GLU A 76 6.50 -9.12 -4.70
C GLU A 76 7.01 -10.50 -4.25
N SER A 77 7.53 -10.64 -3.02
CA SER A 77 7.92 -11.93 -2.46
C SER A 77 6.75 -12.75 -1.91
N ARG A 78 5.59 -12.13 -1.72
CA ARG A 78 4.41 -12.73 -1.07
C ARG A 78 3.20 -12.85 -1.99
N ILE A 79 3.03 -11.92 -2.93
CA ILE A 79 1.93 -11.90 -3.87
C ILE A 79 2.45 -11.53 -5.26
N SER A 80 2.00 -12.26 -6.29
CA SER A 80 2.41 -11.98 -7.66
C SER A 80 1.73 -10.73 -8.21
N TYR A 81 2.34 -10.11 -9.23
CA TYR A 81 1.75 -8.98 -9.94
C TYR A 81 0.33 -9.28 -10.48
N SER A 82 0.11 -10.48 -11.02
CA SER A 82 -1.22 -10.87 -11.52
C SER A 82 -2.27 -10.96 -10.41
N GLU A 83 -1.89 -11.39 -9.22
CA GLU A 83 -2.80 -11.52 -8.07
C GLU A 83 -3.16 -10.15 -7.49
N ILE A 84 -2.19 -9.24 -7.33
CA ILE A 84 -2.49 -7.88 -6.85
C ILE A 84 -3.35 -7.10 -7.85
N ILE A 85 -3.14 -7.29 -9.16
CA ILE A 85 -4.04 -6.72 -10.19
C ILE A 85 -5.46 -7.29 -10.06
N ALA A 86 -5.62 -8.58 -9.76
CA ALA A 86 -6.95 -9.14 -9.52
C ALA A 86 -7.63 -8.52 -8.29
N LYS A 87 -6.85 -8.24 -7.22
CA LYS A 87 -7.34 -7.53 -6.02
C LYS A 87 -7.76 -6.08 -6.33
N LEU A 88 -6.97 -5.36 -7.12
CA LEU A 88 -7.34 -4.01 -7.56
C LEU A 88 -8.63 -3.99 -8.42
N LYS A 89 -8.89 -5.02 -9.22
CA LYS A 89 -10.16 -5.14 -9.95
C LYS A 89 -11.35 -5.32 -9.01
N GLU A 90 -11.17 -6.06 -7.92
CA GLU A 90 -12.20 -6.22 -6.88
C GLU A 90 -12.45 -4.90 -6.17
N GLU A 91 -11.39 -4.18 -5.80
CA GLU A 91 -11.44 -2.84 -5.18
C GLU A 91 -12.18 -1.82 -6.07
N ALA A 92 -11.80 -1.71 -7.34
CA ALA A 92 -12.41 -0.78 -8.29
C ALA A 92 -13.92 -1.03 -8.46
N LYS A 93 -14.33 -2.31 -8.51
CA LYS A 93 -15.74 -2.69 -8.56
C LYS A 93 -16.49 -2.32 -7.28
N GLN A 94 -15.86 -2.42 -6.12
CA GLN A 94 -16.46 -2.04 -4.85
C GLN A 94 -16.67 -0.52 -4.77
N GLN A 95 -15.69 0.27 -5.17
CA GLN A 95 -15.79 1.74 -5.13
C GLN A 95 -16.77 2.32 -6.17
N CYS A 96 -17.06 1.59 -7.26
CA CYS A 96 -18.05 1.99 -8.25
C CYS A 96 -19.51 1.70 -7.86
N ASN A 97 -19.75 0.90 -6.81
CA ASN A 97 -21.09 0.52 -6.34
C ASN A 97 -21.55 1.37 -5.16
#